data_AF-T0LGA1-F1
#
_entry.id   AF-T0LGA1-F1
#
_cell.length_a   1.000
_cell.length_b   1.000
_cell.length_c   1.000
_cell.angle_alpha   90.00
_cell.angle_beta   90.00
_cell.angle_gamma   90.00
#
_symmetry.space_group_name_H-M   'P 1'
#
loop_
_entity.id
_entity.type
_entity.pdbx_description
1 polymer ?
#
loop_
_entity_poly.entity_id
_entity_poly.type
_entity_poly.pdbx_seq_one_letter_code
_entity_poly.pdbx_strand_id
1 'polypeptide(L)'
;MKNFKITQKKISLVIALTFAIFLFITFVHTTEVLTKGKELTGAEVYSANCGKCHSERYPSERTDDEWKVIVNHMRVIAGLTAKEAKLVLQYLQENNPEE
;
A
#
# COMPACT_ATOMS: atom_id res chain seq x y z
N MET A 1 26.49 -33.72 40.30
CA MET A 1 25.36 -33.90 39.35
C MET A 1 24.19 -32.94 39.51
N LYS A 2 23.89 -32.36 40.70
CA LYS A 2 22.74 -31.46 40.90
C LYS A 2 22.89 -30.08 40.23
N ASN A 3 24.09 -29.50 40.24
CA ASN A 3 24.38 -28.18 39.65
C ASN A 3 24.20 -28.15 38.12
N PHE A 4 24.51 -29.25 37.42
CA PHE A 4 24.35 -29.36 35.96
C PHE A 4 22.88 -29.32 35.51
N LYS A 5 21.97 -29.99 36.25
CA LYS A 5 20.52 -29.96 35.99
C LYS A 5 19.91 -28.58 36.25
N ILE A 6 20.44 -27.82 37.21
CA ILE A 6 19.99 -26.45 37.52
C ILE A 6 20.42 -25.49 36.40
N THR A 7 21.65 -25.60 35.91
CA THR A 7 22.14 -24.80 34.78
C THR A 7 21.38 -25.10 33.48
N GLN A 8 21.08 -26.37 33.20
CA GLN A 8 20.26 -26.79 32.05
C GLN A 8 18.82 -26.24 32.10
N LYS A 9 18.18 -26.25 33.27
CA LYS A 9 16.85 -25.65 33.46
C LYS A 9 16.86 -24.13 33.21
N LYS A 10 17.90 -23.43 33.67
CA LYS A 10 18.05 -21.98 33.45
C LYS A 10 18.25 -21.65 31.96
N ILE A 11 19.09 -22.40 31.26
CA ILE A 11 19.33 -22.23 29.81
C ILE A 11 18.03 -22.49 29.02
N SER A 12 17.33 -23.57 29.33
CA SER A 12 16.05 -23.91 28.69
C SER A 12 14.98 -22.84 28.91
N LEU A 13 14.93 -22.24 30.10
CA LEU A 13 14.00 -21.16 30.42
C LEU A 13 14.34 -19.86 29.66
N VAL A 14 15.62 -19.52 29.52
CA VAL A 14 16.05 -18.36 28.73
C VAL A 14 15.73 -18.54 27.25
N ILE A 15 15.97 -19.73 26.68
CA ILE A 15 15.65 -20.03 25.27
C ILE A 15 14.14 -19.97 25.01
N ALA A 16 13.33 -20.49 25.93
CA ALA A 16 11.88 -20.41 25.81
C ALA A 16 11.39 -18.95 25.88
N LEU A 17 11.99 -18.13 26.73
CA LEU A 17 11.65 -16.71 26.86
C LEU A 17 12.01 -15.93 25.59
N THR A 18 13.21 -16.13 25.03
CA THR A 18 13.65 -15.44 23.81
C THR A 18 12.82 -15.86 22.59
N PHE A 19 12.47 -17.14 22.49
CA PHE A 19 11.59 -17.62 21.43
C PHE A 19 10.16 -17.06 21.55
N ALA A 20 9.60 -17.00 22.77
CA ALA A 20 8.30 -16.38 23.01
C ALA A 20 8.29 -14.88 22.67
N ILE A 21 9.37 -14.16 23.00
CA ILE A 21 9.53 -12.75 22.64
C ILE A 21 9.60 -12.58 21.11
N PHE A 22 10.36 -13.43 20.41
CA PHE A 22 10.45 -13.37 18.95
C PHE A 22 9.09 -13.64 18.28
N LEU A 23 8.35 -14.65 18.75
CA LEU A 23 6.99 -14.94 18.29
C LEU A 23 6.02 -13.78 18.56
N PHE A 24 6.17 -13.10 19.70
CA PHE A 24 5.35 -11.94 20.02
C PHE A 24 5.66 -10.77 19.09
N ILE A 25 6.93 -10.51 18.78
CA ILE A 25 7.35 -9.43 17.87
C ILE A 25 6.81 -9.66 16.45
N THR A 26 6.89 -10.89 15.94
CA THR A 26 6.36 -11.20 14.60
C THR A 26 4.84 -11.09 14.55
N PHE A 27 4.14 -11.51 15.61
CA PHE A 27 2.70 -11.34 15.74
C PHE A 27 2.27 -9.87 15.79
N VAL A 28 3.00 -9.00 16.50
CA VAL A 28 2.72 -7.56 16.51
C VAL A 28 2.89 -6.96 15.12
N HIS A 29 3.97 -7.29 14.39
CA HIS A 29 4.20 -6.77 13.04
C HIS A 29 3.12 -7.18 12.04
N THR A 30 2.60 -8.41 12.12
CA THR A 30 1.52 -8.84 11.22
C THR A 30 0.22 -8.08 11.47
N THR A 31 -0.07 -7.67 12.72
CA THR A 31 -1.26 -6.83 12.99
C THR A 31 -1.18 -5.45 12.37
N GLU A 32 0.00 -4.82 12.31
CA GLU A 32 0.18 -3.50 11.69
C GLU A 32 -0.04 -3.53 10.17
N VAL A 33 0.44 -4.60 9.50
CA VAL A 33 0.26 -4.78 8.05
C VAL A 33 -1.21 -5.02 7.69
N LEU A 34 -1.97 -5.70 8.55
CA LEU A 34 -3.38 -5.98 8.31
C LEU A 34 -4.29 -4.78 8.64
N THR A 35 -3.90 -3.96 9.61
CA THR A 35 -4.69 -2.80 10.07
C THR A 35 -4.43 -1.56 9.21
N LYS A 36 -3.22 -1.41 8.67
CA LYS A 36 -2.90 -0.37 7.69
C LYS A 36 -3.34 -0.83 6.31
N GLY A 37 -4.61 -0.59 5.98
CA GLY A 37 -5.20 -0.93 4.69
C GLY A 37 -4.26 -0.60 3.53
N LYS A 38 -4.14 -1.52 2.56
CA LYS A 38 -3.21 -1.38 1.43
C LYS A 38 -3.44 -0.02 0.74
N GLU A 39 -2.41 0.81 0.76
CA GLU A 39 -2.38 2.05 0.00
C GLU A 39 -2.40 1.72 -1.49
N LEU A 40 -3.43 2.16 -2.21
CA LEU A 40 -3.55 1.93 -3.65
C LEU A 40 -2.61 2.86 -4.41
N THR A 41 -2.03 2.35 -5.50
CA THR A 41 -1.24 3.12 -6.46
C THR A 41 -2.14 3.84 -7.47
N GLY A 42 -1.62 4.87 -8.15
CA GLY A 42 -2.36 5.57 -9.22
C GLY A 42 -2.80 4.64 -10.35
N ALA A 43 -1.93 3.71 -10.77
CA ALA A 43 -2.26 2.71 -11.79
C ALA A 43 -3.39 1.76 -11.36
N GLU A 44 -3.40 1.32 -10.09
CA GLU A 44 -4.49 0.48 -9.56
C GLU A 44 -5.81 1.24 -9.53
N VAL A 45 -5.80 2.51 -9.09
CA VAL A 45 -7.01 3.35 -9.09
C VAL A 45 -7.48 3.63 -10.52
N TYR A 46 -6.55 3.88 -11.45
CA TYR A 46 -6.82 4.16 -12.86
C TYR A 46 -7.52 2.97 -13.53
N SER A 47 -6.86 1.82 -13.54
CA SER A 47 -7.38 0.57 -14.14
C SER A 47 -8.71 0.12 -13.53
N ALA A 48 -8.91 0.36 -12.22
CA ALA A 48 -10.14 -0.01 -11.54
C ALA A 48 -11.32 0.94 -11.82
N ASN A 49 -11.10 2.16 -12.35
CA ASN A 49 -12.17 3.18 -12.43
C ASN A 49 -12.34 3.82 -13.81
N CYS A 50 -11.28 4.09 -14.55
CA CYS A 50 -11.32 4.97 -15.72
C CYS A 50 -11.90 4.30 -16.97
N GLY A 51 -11.84 2.96 -17.05
CA GLY A 51 -12.47 2.16 -18.11
C GLY A 51 -13.93 1.78 -17.87
N LYS A 52 -14.57 2.22 -16.78
CA LYS A 52 -15.94 1.78 -16.42
C LYS A 52 -17.04 2.34 -17.32
N CYS A 53 -16.87 3.55 -17.84
CA CYS A 53 -17.91 4.27 -18.59
C CYS A 53 -17.55 4.51 -20.06
N HIS A 54 -16.27 4.56 -20.39
CA HIS A 54 -15.75 4.71 -21.74
C HIS A 54 -14.39 4.00 -21.82
N SER A 55 -13.86 3.86 -23.04
CA SER A 55 -12.48 3.38 -23.21
C SER A 55 -11.53 4.25 -22.40
N GLU A 56 -10.64 3.59 -21.68
CA GLU A 56 -9.57 4.22 -20.94
C GLU A 56 -8.70 5.05 -21.91
N ARG A 57 -8.32 6.25 -21.48
CA ARG A 57 -7.56 7.19 -22.32
C ARG A 57 -6.06 6.96 -22.13
N TYR A 58 -5.25 7.23 -23.13
CA TYR A 58 -3.81 7.14 -22.98
C TYR A 58 -3.26 8.43 -22.38
N PRO A 59 -2.30 8.37 -21.46
CA PRO A 59 -1.64 9.55 -20.89
C PRO A 59 -1.18 10.57 -21.95
N SER A 60 -0.69 10.10 -23.10
CA SER A 60 -0.20 10.94 -24.20
C SER A 60 -1.29 11.66 -25.01
N GLU A 61 -2.58 11.48 -24.68
CA GLU A 61 -3.67 12.16 -25.41
C GLU A 61 -3.90 13.61 -24.99
N ARG A 62 -3.31 14.06 -23.86
CA ARG A 62 -3.53 15.40 -23.30
C ARG A 62 -2.26 15.91 -22.62
N THR A 63 -2.16 17.22 -22.51
CA THR A 63 -1.14 17.89 -21.68
C THR A 63 -1.40 17.68 -20.19
N ASP A 64 -0.38 17.87 -19.36
CA ASP A 64 -0.48 17.74 -17.90
C ASP A 64 -1.51 18.68 -17.27
N ASP A 65 -1.64 19.90 -17.80
CA ASP A 65 -2.62 20.88 -17.34
C ASP A 65 -4.05 20.50 -17.77
N GLU A 66 -4.22 19.96 -18.97
CA GLU A 66 -5.51 19.41 -19.40
C GLU A 66 -5.93 18.22 -18.54
N TRP A 67 -5.00 17.31 -18.23
CA TRP A 67 -5.28 16.18 -17.33
C TRP A 67 -5.73 16.64 -15.95
N LYS A 68 -5.14 17.71 -15.42
CA LYS A 68 -5.57 18.29 -14.14
C LYS A 68 -7.02 18.75 -14.16
N VAL A 69 -7.47 19.36 -15.26
CA VAL A 69 -8.88 19.76 -15.42
C VAL A 69 -9.78 18.53 -15.58
N ILE A 70 -9.39 17.58 -16.43
CA ILE A 70 -10.17 16.37 -16.73
C ILE A 70 -10.34 15.51 -15.47
N VAL A 71 -9.28 15.23 -14.74
CA VAL A 71 -9.34 14.40 -13.52
C VAL A 71 -10.16 15.07 -12.43
N ASN A 72 -10.12 16.41 -12.32
CA ASN A 72 -10.99 17.13 -11.38
C ASN A 72 -12.48 16.96 -11.73
N HIS A 73 -12.82 17.00 -13.02
CA HIS A 73 -14.19 16.73 -13.46
C HIS A 73 -14.57 15.25 -13.23
N MET A 74 -13.69 14.33 -13.64
CA MET A 74 -13.92 12.88 -13.50
C MET A 74 -13.93 12.41 -12.06
N ARG A 75 -13.29 13.10 -11.12
CA ARG A 75 -13.39 12.80 -9.70
C ARG A 75 -14.86 12.73 -9.25
N VAL A 76 -15.69 13.68 -9.67
CA VAL A 76 -17.11 13.72 -9.31
C VAL A 76 -17.89 12.64 -10.06
N ILE A 77 -17.62 12.46 -11.35
CA ILE A 77 -18.35 11.51 -12.22
C ILE A 77 -18.05 10.06 -11.84
N ALA A 78 -16.79 9.72 -11.60
CA ALA A 78 -16.34 8.38 -11.23
C ALA A 78 -16.40 8.11 -9.72
N GLY A 79 -16.87 9.07 -8.91
CA GLY A 79 -17.00 8.92 -7.46
C GLY A 79 -15.68 8.75 -6.71
N LEU A 80 -14.58 9.31 -7.23
CA LEU A 80 -13.26 9.21 -6.62
C LEU A 80 -13.15 10.11 -5.39
N THR A 81 -12.47 9.62 -4.36
CA THR A 81 -12.01 10.45 -3.26
C THR A 81 -10.96 11.46 -3.75
N ALA A 82 -10.68 12.50 -2.94
CA ALA A 82 -9.64 13.48 -3.27
C ALA A 82 -8.25 12.82 -3.42
N LYS A 83 -7.97 11.78 -2.61
CA LYS A 83 -6.70 11.05 -2.62
C LYS A 83 -6.56 10.21 -3.88
N GLU A 84 -7.60 9.46 -4.24
CA GLU A 84 -7.64 8.66 -5.47
C GLU A 84 -7.50 9.52 -6.72
N ALA A 85 -8.22 10.64 -6.81
CA ALA A 85 -8.09 11.57 -7.93
C ALA A 85 -6.66 12.12 -8.07
N LYS A 86 -6.00 12.44 -6.94
CA LYS A 86 -4.60 12.88 -6.96
C LYS A 86 -3.65 11.78 -7.46
N LEU A 87 -3.86 10.54 -7.02
CA LEU A 87 -3.07 9.39 -7.46
C LEU A 87 -3.24 9.12 -8.96
N VAL A 88 -4.46 9.23 -9.48
CA VAL A 88 -4.76 9.10 -10.92
C VAL A 88 -4.10 10.22 -11.71
N LEU A 89 -4.21 11.48 -11.26
CA LEU A 89 -3.58 12.60 -11.93
C LEU A 89 -2.06 12.43 -12.01
N GLN A 90 -1.43 12.06 -10.89
CA GLN A 90 0.00 11.80 -10.83
C GLN A 90 0.39 10.69 -11.81
N TYR A 91 -0.34 9.58 -11.81
CA TYR A 91 -0.09 8.48 -12.75
C TYR A 91 -0.17 8.94 -14.21
N LEU A 92 -1.19 9.71 -14.59
CA LEU A 92 -1.32 10.21 -15.96
C LEU A 92 -0.15 11.12 -16.34
N GLN A 93 0.24 12.07 -15.48
CA GLN A 93 1.32 13.02 -15.76
C GLN A 93 2.70 12.33 -15.82
N GLU A 94 2.98 11.38 -14.91
CA GLU A 94 4.25 10.62 -14.92
C GLU A 94 4.41 9.71 -16.14
N ASN A 95 3.30 9.36 -16.80
CA ASN A 95 3.29 8.50 -18.00
C ASN A 95 2.98 9.28 -19.28
N ASN A 96 2.86 10.61 -19.19
CA ASN A 96 2.74 11.49 -20.34
C ASN A 96 4.14 11.76 -20.89
N PRO A 97 4.44 11.43 -22.17
CA PRO A 97 5.71 11.83 -22.75
C PRO A 97 5.86 13.36 -22.66
N GLU A 98 6.99 13.83 -22.14
CA GLU A 98 7.30 15.26 -22.06
C GLU A 98 7.10 15.91 -23.45
N GLU A 99 6.35 17.02 -23.48
CA GLU A 99 6.32 17.92 -24.65
C GLU A 99 7.68 18.63 -24.84
#